data_AF-A0A1W1BVC3-F1
#
_entry.id   AF-A0A1W1BVC3-F1
#
_cell.length_a   1.000
_cell.length_b   1.000
_cell.length_c   1.000
_cell.angle_alpha   90.00
_cell.angle_beta   90.00
_cell.angle_gamma   90.00
#
_symmetry.space_group_name_H-M   'P 1'
#
loop_
_entity.id
_entity.type
_entity.pdbx_description
1 polymer ?
#
loop_
_entity_poly.entity_id
_entity_poly.type
_entity_poly.pdbx_seq_one_letter_code
_entity_poly.pdbx_strand_id
1 'polypeptide(L)'
;MKFIDNFNVYLIQEQRLVLREPISESKYRREVVITDTIEKYSKELSSLIKQKIGEYAQITQSLDSSFPKRLFRHESKNIDIEELKTRLQDLEVKRKKLSKYGFLKSEETSFFDYNNIEKNDTKVLSLYIKDNEEKLSVFNSLIKKIELFTNILNNRRFNFKSIEIDKERGFIFVSKDKSTLKLTELSSGEQHEVVLLFELLFKAEQNSLVLIDEPEISLHVVWQKEFLNDIQEIIELQKIDIIIATHSPQIINNRWDLTVDLGESVDE
;
A
#
# COMPACT_ATOMS: atom_id res chain seq x y z
N MET A 1 -18.15 -26.30 13.37
CA MET A 1 -16.72 -26.03 13.60
C MET A 1 -15.89 -25.95 12.32
N LYS A 2 -16.19 -26.69 11.24
CA LYS A 2 -15.47 -26.65 9.94
C LYS A 2 -15.57 -25.37 9.09
N PHE A 3 -16.38 -24.38 9.49
CA PHE A 3 -16.58 -23.15 8.70
C PHE A 3 -15.45 -22.14 8.93
N ILE A 4 -14.95 -22.03 10.17
CA ILE A 4 -13.97 -21.02 10.57
C ILE A 4 -12.56 -21.39 10.07
N ASP A 5 -12.21 -22.68 10.03
CA ASP A 5 -10.89 -23.16 9.59
C ASP A 5 -10.58 -22.87 8.09
N ASN A 6 -11.59 -22.48 7.31
CA ASN A 6 -11.45 -22.14 5.89
C ASN A 6 -11.20 -20.65 5.64
N PHE A 7 -11.30 -19.78 6.65
CA PHE A 7 -11.07 -18.35 6.49
C PHE A 7 -9.79 -17.94 7.22
N ASN A 8 -8.89 -17.25 6.51
CA ASN A 8 -7.86 -16.47 7.18
C ASN A 8 -8.57 -15.27 7.82
N VAL A 9 -8.60 -15.20 9.15
CA VAL A 9 -9.31 -14.15 9.89
C VAL A 9 -8.30 -13.16 10.46
N TYR A 10 -8.47 -11.87 10.15
CA TYR A 10 -7.68 -10.78 10.69
C TYR A 10 -8.56 -9.90 11.58
N LEU A 11 -8.21 -9.76 12.87
CA LEU A 11 -8.97 -8.96 13.83
C LEU A 11 -8.26 -7.62 14.08
N ILE A 12 -8.99 -6.53 13.88
CA ILE A 12 -8.60 -5.17 14.26
C ILE A 12 -9.38 -4.78 15.51
N GLN A 13 -8.65 -4.59 16.61
CA GLN A 13 -9.23 -4.28 17.92
C GLN A 13 -9.43 -2.77 18.12
N GLU A 14 -10.28 -2.41 19.10
CA GLU A 14 -10.48 -1.02 19.54
C GLU A 14 -9.16 -0.33 19.96
N GLN A 15 -8.34 -1.02 20.75
CA GLN A 15 -7.07 -0.52 21.28
C GLN A 15 -5.92 -0.90 20.35
N ARG A 16 -5.64 0.00 19.39
CA ARG A 16 -4.68 -0.26 18.31
C ARG A 16 -3.37 0.55 18.37
N LEU A 17 -3.22 1.48 19.32
CA LEU A 17 -1.99 2.30 19.41
C LEU A 17 -0.89 1.71 20.30
N VAL A 18 -1.23 0.91 21.31
CA VAL A 18 -0.27 0.44 22.31
C VAL A 18 -0.02 -1.05 22.14
N LEU A 19 1.19 -1.40 21.65
CA LEU A 19 1.66 -2.78 21.68
C LEU A 19 2.35 -3.05 23.01
N ARG A 20 1.92 -4.11 23.71
CA ARG A 20 2.59 -4.64 24.88
C ARG A 20 3.29 -5.94 24.50
N GLU A 21 4.51 -5.85 23.97
CA GLU A 21 5.32 -7.04 23.67
C GLU A 21 6.16 -7.43 24.91
N PRO A 22 6.07 -8.68 25.41
CA PRO A 22 7.01 -9.17 26.42
C PRO A 22 8.35 -9.52 25.76
N ILE A 23 9.45 -8.99 26.30
CA ILE A 23 10.80 -9.16 25.72
C ILE A 23 11.36 -10.59 25.91
N SER A 24 10.77 -11.42 26.78
CA SER A 24 11.36 -12.71 27.19
C SER A 24 10.37 -13.62 27.94
N GLU A 25 10.50 -14.95 27.77
CA GLU A 25 9.84 -15.98 28.62
C GLU A 25 10.47 -16.09 30.03
N SER A 26 11.52 -15.33 30.35
CA SER A 26 12.19 -15.41 31.65
C SER A 26 11.35 -14.76 32.77
N LYS A 27 11.03 -15.55 33.80
CA LYS A 27 10.14 -15.24 34.94
C LYS A 27 10.53 -14.06 35.85
N TYR A 28 11.57 -13.30 35.55
CA TYR A 28 12.08 -12.25 36.44
C TYR A 28 12.29 -10.93 35.69
N ARG A 29 11.39 -9.97 35.95
CA ARG A 29 11.25 -8.61 35.38
C ARG A 29 10.58 -8.54 33.99
N ARG A 30 9.27 -8.29 34.02
CA ARG A 30 8.51 -7.79 32.86
C ARG A 30 8.80 -6.31 32.66
N GLU A 31 9.87 -5.97 31.95
CA GLU A 31 9.94 -4.66 31.31
C GLU A 31 9.07 -4.73 30.04
N VAL A 32 7.96 -3.98 30.02
CA VAL A 32 7.10 -3.85 28.84
C VAL A 32 7.64 -2.67 28.05
N VAL A 33 8.19 -2.93 26.86
CA VAL A 33 8.47 -1.84 25.93
C VAL A 33 7.14 -1.43 25.32
N ILE A 34 6.71 -0.21 25.63
CA ILE A 34 5.59 0.43 24.94
C ILE A 34 6.17 0.99 23.65
N THR A 35 6.05 0.26 22.55
CA THR A 35 6.28 0.82 21.22
C THR A 35 4.97 1.38 20.70
N ASP A 36 5.03 2.58 20.13
CA ASP A 36 3.89 3.16 19.42
C ASP A 36 3.68 2.37 18.12
N THR A 37 2.48 1.83 17.94
CA THR A 37 2.14 0.95 16.81
C THR A 37 2.41 1.63 15.47
N ILE A 38 2.22 2.94 15.42
CA ILE A 38 2.49 3.74 14.22
C ILE A 38 3.97 3.74 13.83
N GLU A 39 4.90 3.77 14.80
CA GLU A 39 6.34 3.73 14.53
C GLU A 39 6.75 2.35 14.02
N LYS A 40 6.17 1.29 14.59
CA LYS A 40 6.38 -0.08 14.12
C LYS A 40 5.95 -0.21 12.66
N TYR A 41 4.74 0.24 12.33
CA TYR A 41 4.21 0.15 10.97
C TYR A 41 4.99 1.00 9.96
N SER A 42 5.48 2.17 10.37
CA SER A 42 6.37 2.95 9.52
C SER A 42 7.66 2.19 9.20
N LYS A 43 8.30 1.59 10.21
CA LYS A 43 9.50 0.74 9.99
C LYS A 43 9.20 -0.50 9.14
N GLU A 44 8.05 -1.12 9.32
CA GLU A 44 7.63 -2.25 8.49
C GLU A 44 7.43 -1.85 7.03
N LEU A 45 6.83 -0.69 6.76
CA LEU A 45 6.73 -0.17 5.39
C LEU A 45 8.10 0.04 4.76
N SER A 46 9.04 0.63 5.50
CA SER A 46 10.45 0.78 5.07
C SER A 46 11.06 -0.57 4.72
N SER A 47 10.85 -1.59 5.56
CA SER A 47 11.32 -2.95 5.32
C SER A 47 10.72 -3.55 4.04
N LEU A 48 9.40 -3.41 3.83
CA LEU A 48 8.71 -3.88 2.62
C LEU A 48 9.25 -3.20 1.36
N ILE A 49 9.49 -1.88 1.42
CA ILE A 49 10.08 -1.12 0.31
C ILE A 49 11.48 -1.65 -0.01
N LYS A 50 12.34 -1.81 1.01
CA LYS A 50 13.71 -2.31 0.86
C LYS A 50 13.74 -3.73 0.29
N GLN A 51 12.83 -4.59 0.74
CA GLN A 51 12.67 -5.93 0.20
C GLN A 51 12.36 -5.89 -1.30
N LYS A 52 11.38 -5.08 -1.72
CA LYS A 52 11.01 -4.96 -3.14
C LYS A 52 12.13 -4.34 -3.99
N ILE A 53 12.90 -3.41 -3.46
CA ILE A 53 14.11 -2.89 -4.12
C ILE A 53 15.15 -4.00 -4.30
N GLY A 54 15.31 -4.88 -3.30
CA GLY A 54 16.19 -6.06 -3.40
C GLY A 54 15.74 -7.06 -4.46
N GLU A 55 14.45 -7.40 -4.49
CA GLU A 55 13.85 -8.27 -5.53
C GLU A 55 14.06 -7.68 -6.94
N TYR A 56 13.83 -6.37 -7.10
CA TYR A 56 14.09 -5.64 -8.34
C TYR A 56 15.56 -5.73 -8.77
N ALA A 57 16.51 -5.60 -7.84
CA ALA A 57 17.94 -5.70 -8.13
C ALA A 57 18.34 -7.11 -8.61
N GLN A 58 17.78 -8.15 -8.00
CA GLN A 58 18.03 -9.55 -8.40
C GLN A 58 17.51 -9.84 -9.81
N ILE A 59 16.28 -9.41 -10.13
CA ILE A 59 15.69 -9.57 -11.45
C ILE A 59 16.48 -8.78 -12.49
N THR A 60 16.89 -7.56 -12.15
CA THR A 60 17.74 -6.72 -13.02
C THR A 60 19.05 -7.42 -13.37
N GLN A 61 19.76 -7.95 -12.36
CA GLN A 61 21.02 -8.67 -12.56
C GLN A 61 20.84 -9.91 -13.45
N SER A 62 19.78 -10.68 -13.23
CA SER A 62 19.47 -11.88 -14.02
C SER A 62 19.17 -11.54 -15.48
N LEU A 63 18.30 -10.56 -15.71
CA LEU A 63 17.91 -10.16 -17.06
C LEU A 63 19.09 -9.51 -17.80
N ASP A 64 19.83 -8.59 -17.18
CA ASP A 64 20.91 -7.88 -17.87
C ASP A 64 22.07 -8.81 -18.24
N SER A 65 22.43 -9.76 -17.36
CA SER A 65 23.50 -10.73 -17.63
C SER A 65 23.18 -11.68 -18.81
N SER A 66 21.91 -11.92 -19.08
CA SER A 66 21.45 -12.81 -20.15
C SER A 66 20.90 -12.06 -21.37
N PHE A 67 20.89 -10.72 -21.33
CA PHE A 67 20.38 -9.86 -22.40
C PHE A 67 21.05 -10.12 -23.76
N PRO A 68 22.40 -10.15 -23.91
CA PRO A 68 23.02 -10.37 -25.21
C PRO A 68 22.61 -11.70 -25.84
N LYS A 69 22.57 -12.78 -25.03
CA LYS A 69 22.17 -14.11 -25.48
C LYS A 69 20.70 -14.16 -25.89
N ARG A 70 19.81 -13.48 -25.15
CA ARG A 70 18.40 -13.35 -25.52
C ARG A 70 18.23 -12.54 -26.80
N LEU A 71 18.96 -11.44 -26.96
CA LEU A 71 18.87 -10.57 -28.14
C LEU A 71 19.19 -11.32 -29.44
N PHE A 72 20.25 -12.14 -29.46
CA PHE A 72 20.56 -12.94 -30.64
C PHE A 72 19.46 -13.96 -31.00
N ARG A 73 18.78 -14.52 -30.00
CA ARG A 73 17.72 -15.53 -30.16
C ARG A 73 16.32 -14.94 -30.31
N HIS A 74 16.15 -13.65 -30.03
CA HIS A 74 14.86 -12.99 -30.07
C HIS A 74 14.40 -12.86 -31.52
N GLU A 75 13.35 -13.59 -31.89
CA GLU A 75 12.66 -13.35 -33.15
C GLU A 75 11.83 -12.08 -33.00
N SER A 76 12.11 -11.07 -33.82
CA SER A 76 11.24 -9.91 -33.90
C SER A 76 9.91 -10.37 -34.47
N LYS A 77 8.89 -10.50 -33.62
CA LYS A 77 7.54 -10.26 -34.12
C LYS A 77 7.57 -8.86 -34.74
N ASN A 78 6.95 -8.68 -35.91
CA ASN A 78 6.76 -7.36 -36.51
C ASN A 78 5.83 -6.55 -35.58
N ILE A 79 6.37 -6.05 -34.48
CA ILE A 79 5.66 -5.16 -33.56
C ILE A 79 5.62 -3.80 -34.25
N ASP A 80 4.44 -3.21 -34.26
CA ASP A 80 4.24 -1.90 -34.84
C ASP A 80 5.05 -0.84 -34.07
N ILE A 81 5.63 0.12 -34.80
CA ILE A 81 6.43 1.19 -34.19
C ILE A 81 5.56 2.02 -33.24
N GLU A 82 4.30 2.24 -33.60
CA GLU A 82 3.38 2.97 -32.73
C GLU A 82 3.07 2.18 -31.44
N GLU A 83 2.90 0.87 -31.52
CA GLU A 83 2.76 0.01 -30.32
C GLU A 83 4.00 0.09 -29.41
N LEU A 84 5.21 0.09 -29.98
CA LEU A 84 6.45 0.26 -29.21
C LEU A 84 6.51 1.61 -28.52
N LYS A 85 6.16 2.70 -29.21
CA LYS A 85 6.13 4.04 -28.64
C LYS A 85 5.17 4.11 -27.45
N THR A 86 3.96 3.56 -27.58
CA THR A 86 2.99 3.50 -26.48
C THR A 86 3.54 2.76 -25.27
N ARG A 87 4.15 1.59 -25.47
CA ARG A 87 4.73 0.81 -24.36
C ARG A 87 5.93 1.50 -23.70
N LEU A 88 6.74 2.21 -24.46
CA LEU A 88 7.83 3.03 -23.92
C LEU A 88 7.29 4.18 -23.06
N GLN A 89 6.22 4.85 -23.50
CA GLN A 89 5.54 5.88 -22.71
C GLN A 89 4.97 5.31 -21.40
N ASP A 90 4.33 4.14 -21.44
CA ASP A 90 3.82 3.47 -20.24
C ASP A 90 4.94 3.13 -19.26
N LEU A 91 6.10 2.71 -19.75
CA LEU A 91 7.29 2.47 -18.93
C LEU A 91 7.78 3.76 -18.27
N GLU A 92 7.84 4.88 -19.00
CA GLU A 92 8.22 6.17 -18.43
C GLU A 92 7.26 6.62 -17.34
N VAL A 93 5.95 6.48 -17.56
CA VAL A 93 4.92 6.79 -16.56
C VAL A 93 5.12 5.95 -15.31
N LYS A 94 5.34 4.63 -15.46
CA LYS A 94 5.62 3.72 -14.32
C LYS A 94 6.90 4.11 -13.57
N ARG A 95 7.98 4.45 -14.29
CA ARG A 95 9.25 4.86 -13.66
C ARG A 95 9.11 6.19 -12.90
N LYS A 96 8.44 7.19 -13.48
CA LYS A 96 8.15 8.47 -12.82
C LYS A 96 7.36 8.25 -11.53
N LYS A 97 6.35 7.39 -11.58
CA LYS A 97 5.55 7.01 -10.42
C LYS A 97 6.38 6.37 -9.31
N LEU A 98 7.24 5.41 -9.64
CA LEU A 98 8.15 4.77 -8.69
C LEU A 98 9.17 5.77 -8.11
N SER A 99 9.61 6.72 -8.92
CA SER A 99 10.51 7.77 -8.48
C SER A 99 9.86 8.75 -7.52
N LYS A 100 8.59 9.11 -7.74
CA LYS A 100 7.79 9.94 -6.80
C LYS A 100 7.78 9.36 -5.39
N TYR A 101 7.72 8.03 -5.26
CA TYR A 101 7.75 7.33 -3.96
C TYR A 101 9.17 6.98 -3.48
N GLY A 102 10.21 7.45 -4.17
CA GLY A 102 11.61 7.25 -3.79
C GLY A 102 12.16 5.84 -4.04
N PHE A 103 11.48 5.01 -4.84
CA PHE A 103 11.89 3.62 -5.09
C PHE A 103 12.97 3.52 -6.16
N LEU A 104 12.94 4.44 -7.13
CA LEU A 104 13.91 4.57 -8.20
C LEU A 104 14.45 6.01 -8.24
N LYS A 105 15.71 6.16 -8.65
CA LYS A 105 16.27 7.48 -8.92
C LYS A 105 15.49 8.16 -10.03
N SER A 106 15.18 9.45 -9.83
CA SER A 106 14.59 10.28 -10.88
C SER A 106 15.65 10.55 -11.94
N GLU A 107 15.28 10.35 -13.20
CA GLU A 107 16.00 10.93 -14.32
C GLU A 107 15.03 11.95 -14.94
N GLU A 108 15.44 13.22 -14.97
CA GLU A 108 14.56 14.35 -15.29
C GLU A 108 14.17 14.41 -16.77
N THR A 109 14.82 13.63 -17.62
CA THR A 109 14.67 13.65 -19.09
C THR A 109 13.96 12.40 -19.62
N SER A 110 13.19 12.58 -20.70
CA SER A 110 12.71 11.47 -21.55
C SER A 110 13.88 10.57 -21.91
N PHE A 111 13.76 9.27 -21.64
CA PHE A 111 14.82 8.30 -21.92
C PHE A 111 14.92 7.98 -23.40
N PHE A 112 13.83 8.19 -24.13
CA PHE A 112 13.69 7.82 -25.52
C PHE A 112 13.46 9.04 -26.37
N ASP A 113 14.18 9.10 -27.48
CA ASP A 113 13.85 9.98 -28.60
C ASP A 113 12.90 9.23 -29.52
N TYR A 114 11.61 9.36 -29.23
CA TYR A 114 10.54 8.66 -29.95
C TYR A 114 10.52 8.93 -31.46
N ASN A 115 11.06 10.07 -31.90
CA ASN A 115 11.05 10.47 -33.30
C ASN A 115 12.14 9.76 -34.13
N ASN A 116 13.17 9.23 -33.47
CA ASN A 116 14.33 8.62 -34.10
C ASN A 116 14.31 7.08 -34.04
N ILE A 117 13.18 6.47 -33.66
CA ILE A 117 13.03 5.01 -33.60
C ILE A 117 12.85 4.46 -35.03
N GLU A 118 13.80 3.67 -35.49
CA GLU A 118 13.76 3.01 -36.80
C GLU A 118 13.23 1.57 -36.71
N LYS A 119 12.85 0.98 -37.85
CA LYS A 119 12.41 -0.42 -37.92
C LYS A 119 13.46 -1.40 -37.40
N ASN A 120 14.74 -1.09 -37.54
CA ASN A 120 15.82 -1.96 -37.09
C ASN A 120 15.94 -2.00 -35.55
N ASP A 121 15.47 -0.95 -34.86
CA ASP A 121 15.51 -0.86 -33.40
C ASP A 121 14.42 -1.70 -32.73
N THR A 122 13.36 -2.04 -33.48
CA THR A 122 12.18 -2.78 -32.97
C THR A 122 12.54 -4.05 -32.22
N LYS A 123 13.55 -4.79 -32.70
CA LYS A 123 14.03 -6.02 -32.07
C LYS A 123 14.66 -5.77 -30.70
N VAL A 124 15.52 -4.75 -30.60
CA VAL A 124 16.22 -4.41 -29.36
C VAL A 124 15.25 -3.78 -28.38
N LEU A 125 14.44 -2.82 -28.84
CA LEU A 125 13.46 -2.11 -28.03
C LEU A 125 12.36 -3.04 -27.49
N SER A 126 11.87 -3.98 -28.28
CA SER A 126 10.86 -4.94 -27.81
C SER A 126 11.38 -5.81 -26.66
N LEU A 127 12.63 -6.29 -26.76
CA LEU A 127 13.26 -7.05 -25.68
C LEU A 127 13.54 -6.16 -24.46
N TYR A 128 14.04 -4.95 -24.68
CA TYR A 128 14.25 -3.97 -23.62
C TYR A 128 12.95 -3.64 -22.86
N ILE A 129 11.86 -3.38 -23.58
CA ILE A 129 10.55 -3.06 -23.00
C ILE A 129 10.08 -4.24 -22.15
N LYS A 130 10.13 -5.45 -22.71
CA LYS A 130 9.73 -6.68 -22.00
C LYS A 130 10.52 -6.87 -20.71
N ASP A 131 11.86 -6.74 -20.78
CA ASP A 131 12.71 -6.88 -19.59
C ASP A 131 12.40 -5.81 -18.55
N ASN A 132 12.14 -4.55 -18.95
CA ASN A 132 11.78 -3.48 -18.03
C ASN A 132 10.39 -3.66 -17.42
N GLU A 133 9.40 -4.12 -18.19
CA GLU A 133 8.08 -4.44 -17.66
C GLU A 133 8.18 -5.52 -16.58
N GLU A 134 8.99 -6.57 -16.81
CA GLU A 134 9.25 -7.62 -15.84
C GLU A 134 9.93 -7.07 -14.57
N LYS A 135 11.00 -6.28 -14.73
CA LYS A 135 11.71 -5.64 -13.60
C LYS A 135 10.76 -4.79 -12.76
N LEU A 136 9.99 -3.89 -13.39
CA LEU A 136 9.12 -2.95 -12.69
C LEU A 136 7.87 -3.62 -12.09
N SER A 137 7.47 -4.79 -12.61
CA SER A 137 6.28 -5.51 -12.13
C SER A 137 6.33 -5.87 -10.65
N VAL A 138 7.54 -6.03 -10.09
CA VAL A 138 7.82 -6.29 -8.67
C VAL A 138 7.13 -5.29 -7.74
N PHE A 139 7.02 -4.03 -8.18
CA PHE A 139 6.46 -2.96 -7.36
C PHE A 139 4.94 -2.77 -7.53
N ASN A 140 4.30 -3.43 -8.50
CA ASN A 140 2.92 -3.14 -8.88
C ASN A 140 1.94 -3.22 -7.71
N SER A 141 2.03 -4.28 -6.90
CA SER A 141 1.14 -4.46 -5.75
C SER A 141 1.42 -3.43 -4.65
N LEU A 142 2.70 -3.22 -4.30
CA LEU A 142 3.11 -2.30 -3.25
C LEU A 142 2.72 -0.85 -3.58
N ILE A 143 2.95 -0.42 -4.82
CA ILE A 143 2.63 0.94 -5.26
C ILE A 143 1.12 1.20 -5.20
N LYS A 144 0.28 0.26 -5.64
CA LYS A 144 -1.17 0.43 -5.55
C LYS A 144 -1.64 0.60 -4.10
N LYS A 145 -1.11 -0.21 -3.18
CA LYS A 145 -1.40 -0.10 -1.73
C LYS A 145 -0.96 1.26 -1.18
N ILE A 146 0.25 1.70 -1.50
CA ILE A 146 0.80 2.99 -1.06
C ILE A 146 0.02 4.17 -1.64
N GLU A 147 -0.40 4.10 -2.90
CA GLU A 147 -1.23 5.13 -3.50
C GLU A 147 -2.55 5.26 -2.79
N LEU A 148 -3.26 4.15 -2.58
CA LEU A 148 -4.54 4.18 -1.88
C LEU A 148 -4.35 4.71 -0.45
N PHE A 149 -3.35 4.21 0.26
CA PHE A 149 -2.99 4.68 1.60
C PHE A 149 -2.73 6.19 1.64
N THR A 150 -1.86 6.69 0.76
CA THR A 150 -1.50 8.12 0.73
C THR A 150 -2.64 9.00 0.22
N ASN A 151 -3.48 8.52 -0.70
CA ASN A 151 -4.63 9.26 -1.21
C ASN A 151 -5.72 9.39 -0.14
N ILE A 152 -6.06 8.31 0.56
CA ILE A 152 -7.05 8.30 1.65
C ILE A 152 -6.63 9.30 2.74
N LEU A 153 -5.35 9.32 3.11
CA LEU A 153 -4.82 10.19 4.15
C LEU A 153 -4.69 11.66 3.70
N ASN A 154 -4.14 11.92 2.51
CA ASN A 154 -3.88 13.29 2.03
C ASN A 154 -5.14 14.01 1.53
N ASN A 155 -6.08 13.33 0.88
CA ASN A 155 -7.20 14.00 0.23
C ASN A 155 -8.30 14.41 1.19
N ARG A 156 -8.42 13.74 2.33
CA ARG A 156 -9.67 13.77 3.11
C ARG A 156 -9.48 14.20 4.57
N ARG A 157 -8.24 14.21 5.13
CA ARG A 157 -8.11 13.92 6.57
C ARG A 157 -7.14 14.74 7.39
N PHE A 158 -5.97 15.12 6.87
CA PHE A 158 -5.03 15.91 7.66
C PHE A 158 -5.19 17.42 7.44
N ASN A 159 -5.75 18.12 8.43
CA ASN A 159 -5.68 19.59 8.44
C ASN A 159 -4.21 20.02 8.54
N PHE A 160 -3.67 20.56 7.45
CA PHE A 160 -2.33 21.16 7.37
C PHE A 160 -1.16 20.18 7.51
N LYS A 161 -1.38 18.86 7.37
CA LYS A 161 -0.30 17.86 7.32
C LYS A 161 -0.45 17.01 6.05
N SER A 162 0.65 16.48 5.54
CA SER A 162 0.66 15.55 4.42
C SER A 162 1.54 14.34 4.73
N ILE A 163 1.09 13.17 4.33
CA ILE A 163 1.89 11.95 4.40
C ILE A 163 2.81 11.86 3.16
N GLU A 164 4.07 11.55 3.40
CA GLU A 164 5.07 11.23 2.39
C GLU A 164 5.70 9.86 2.67
N ILE A 165 6.17 9.21 1.63
CA ILE A 165 6.85 7.91 1.73
C ILE A 165 8.35 8.11 1.61
N ASP A 166 9.09 7.52 2.54
CA ASP A 166 10.53 7.58 2.65
C ASP A 166 11.06 6.14 2.73
N LYS A 167 11.93 5.76 1.81
CA LYS A 167 12.47 4.38 1.76
C LYS A 167 13.24 3.96 3.02
N GLU A 168 13.77 4.90 3.80
CA GLU A 168 14.56 4.60 5.00
C GLU A 168 13.68 4.59 6.24
N ARG A 169 12.77 5.57 6.34
CA ARG A 169 11.93 5.78 7.52
C ARG A 169 10.55 5.12 7.44
N GLY A 170 10.03 4.87 6.24
CA GLY A 170 8.71 4.31 5.99
C GLY A 170 7.74 5.35 5.48
N PHE A 171 6.82 5.78 6.33
CA PHE A 171 6.01 6.96 6.10
C PHE A 171 6.37 8.06 7.11
N ILE A 172 6.29 9.30 6.64
CA ILE A 172 6.56 10.51 7.42
C ILE A 172 5.41 11.48 7.23
N PHE A 173 5.25 12.39 8.18
CA PHE A 173 4.29 13.47 8.09
C PHE A 173 5.02 14.80 7.97
N VAL A 174 4.54 15.65 7.08
CA VAL A 174 5.07 16.98 6.83
C VAL A 174 3.98 17.99 7.12
N SER A 175 4.28 18.99 7.95
CA SER A 175 3.37 20.10 8.23
C SER A 175 3.36 21.12 7.09
N LYS A 176 2.38 22.02 7.05
CA LYS A 176 2.25 23.08 6.04
C LYS A 176 3.50 23.95 5.89
N ASP A 177 4.26 24.14 6.97
CA ASP A 177 5.55 24.85 6.99
C ASP A 177 6.73 24.02 6.45
N LYS A 178 6.46 22.83 5.92
CA LYS A 178 7.43 21.84 5.43
C LYS A 178 8.35 21.26 6.50
N SER A 179 7.98 21.39 7.78
CA SER A 179 8.67 20.69 8.86
C SER A 179 8.23 19.23 8.90
N THR A 180 9.20 18.31 9.07
CA THR A 180 8.88 16.89 9.32
C THR A 180 8.42 16.74 10.77
N LEU A 181 7.25 16.13 10.95
CA LEU A 181 6.66 15.80 12.24
C LEU A 181 7.11 14.42 12.70
N LYS A 182 7.29 14.26 14.00
CA LYS A 182 7.38 12.92 14.61
C LYS A 182 6.01 12.26 14.55
N LEU A 183 5.98 10.94 14.43
CA LEU A 183 4.72 10.19 14.41
C LEU A 183 3.92 10.38 15.72
N THR A 184 4.62 10.54 16.84
CA THR A 184 4.05 10.85 18.14
C THR A 184 3.45 12.27 18.26
N GLU A 185 3.74 13.16 17.30
CA GLU A 185 3.17 14.53 17.24
C GLU A 185 1.84 14.57 16.48
N LEU A 186 1.42 13.45 15.91
CA LEU A 186 0.06 13.27 15.44
C LEU A 186 -0.91 13.17 16.63
N SER A 187 -2.12 13.68 16.45
CA SER A 187 -3.20 13.44 17.39
C SER A 187 -3.52 11.95 17.46
N SER A 188 -4.03 11.48 18.59
CA SER A 188 -4.39 10.07 18.76
C SER A 188 -5.35 9.59 17.67
N GLY A 189 -6.33 10.40 17.26
CA GLY A 189 -7.24 10.06 16.17
C GLY A 189 -6.54 9.84 14.83
N GLU A 190 -5.64 10.76 14.46
CA GLU A 190 -4.80 10.63 13.27
C GLU A 190 -3.94 9.35 13.30
N GLN A 191 -3.38 9.00 14.46
CA GLN A 191 -2.60 7.78 14.59
C GLN A 191 -3.46 6.52 14.44
N HIS A 192 -4.65 6.49 15.07
CA HIS A 192 -5.58 5.35 14.97
C HIS A 192 -5.98 5.09 13.54
N GLU A 193 -6.20 6.15 12.75
CA GLU A 193 -6.55 6.05 11.35
C GLU A 193 -5.39 5.50 10.50
N VAL A 194 -4.19 6.05 10.69
CA VAL A 194 -3.00 5.56 9.99
C VAL A 194 -2.75 4.09 10.27
N VAL A 195 -2.89 3.67 11.53
CA VAL A 195 -2.75 2.29 11.97
C VAL A 195 -3.81 1.40 11.31
N LEU A 196 -5.09 1.77 11.40
CA LEU A 196 -6.20 1.01 10.82
C LEU A 196 -6.04 0.81 9.31
N LEU A 197 -5.74 1.88 8.56
CA LEU A 197 -5.52 1.80 7.12
C LEU A 197 -4.29 0.97 6.79
N PHE A 198 -3.24 1.05 7.62
CA PHE A 198 -2.05 0.25 7.42
C PHE A 198 -2.34 -1.25 7.59
N GLU A 199 -3.10 -1.62 8.62
CA GLU A 199 -3.51 -3.00 8.84
C GLU A 199 -4.30 -3.53 7.65
N LEU A 200 -5.30 -2.78 7.21
CA LEU A 200 -6.15 -3.17 6.10
C LEU A 200 -5.39 -3.30 4.77
N LEU A 201 -4.42 -2.43 4.50
CA LEU A 201 -3.71 -2.42 3.22
C LEU A 201 -2.45 -3.28 3.19
N PHE A 202 -1.76 -3.45 4.31
CA PHE A 202 -0.43 -4.08 4.36
C PHE A 202 -0.35 -5.32 5.25
N LYS A 203 -1.31 -5.53 6.16
CA LYS A 203 -1.33 -6.71 7.05
C LYS A 203 -2.39 -7.73 6.65
N ALA A 204 -3.59 -7.29 6.31
CA ALA A 204 -4.65 -8.17 5.87
C ALA A 204 -4.22 -8.88 4.57
N GLU A 205 -4.32 -10.21 4.58
CA GLU A 205 -4.00 -11.01 3.41
C GLU A 205 -5.14 -10.98 2.40
N GLN A 206 -4.82 -11.18 1.12
CA GLN A 206 -5.84 -11.29 0.09
C GLN A 206 -6.75 -12.50 0.35
N ASN A 207 -8.06 -12.34 0.11
CA ASN A 207 -9.10 -13.33 0.40
C ASN A 207 -9.24 -13.68 1.90
N SER A 208 -8.92 -12.73 2.79
CA SER A 208 -9.17 -12.86 4.23
C SER A 208 -10.51 -12.24 4.64
N LEU A 209 -11.02 -12.70 5.78
CA LEU A 209 -12.11 -12.06 6.50
C LEU A 209 -11.51 -11.12 7.55
N VAL A 210 -11.78 -9.83 7.43
CA VAL A 210 -11.36 -8.82 8.40
C VAL A 210 -12.51 -8.49 9.34
N LEU A 211 -12.25 -8.54 10.63
CA LEU A 211 -13.17 -8.12 11.68
C LEU A 211 -12.65 -6.80 12.26
N ILE A 212 -13.48 -5.76 12.25
CA ILE A 212 -13.13 -4.44 12.79
C ILE A 212 -14.06 -4.13 13.95
N ASP A 213 -13.48 -3.92 15.12
CA ASP A 213 -14.20 -3.56 16.34
C ASP A 213 -14.08 -2.05 16.61
N GLU A 214 -15.23 -1.40 16.80
CA GLU A 214 -15.37 0.02 17.14
C GLU A 214 -14.42 0.95 16.34
N PRO A 215 -14.50 0.97 15.00
CA PRO A 215 -13.64 1.82 14.18
C PRO A 215 -13.79 3.30 14.53
N GLU A 216 -14.95 3.75 15.00
CA GLU A 216 -15.24 5.14 15.38
C GLU A 216 -14.42 5.67 16.54
N ILE A 217 -13.84 4.80 17.38
CA ILE A 217 -13.07 5.23 18.55
C ILE A 217 -11.88 6.07 18.07
N SER A 218 -11.85 7.32 18.52
CA SER A 218 -10.87 8.35 18.16
C SER A 218 -11.00 8.93 16.73
N LEU A 219 -11.99 8.55 15.92
CA LEU A 219 -12.21 9.16 14.60
C LEU A 219 -13.05 10.44 14.68
N HIS A 220 -12.61 11.49 13.97
CA HIS A 220 -13.41 12.69 13.80
C HIS A 220 -14.68 12.40 12.97
N VAL A 221 -15.79 13.11 13.24
CA VAL A 221 -17.11 12.85 12.60
C VAL A 221 -17.05 12.88 11.07
N VAL A 222 -16.26 13.79 10.50
CA VAL A 222 -16.05 13.87 9.04
C VAL A 222 -15.47 12.56 8.49
N TRP A 223 -14.58 11.90 9.23
CA TRP A 223 -13.96 10.66 8.80
C TRP A 223 -14.91 9.47 8.94
N GLN A 224 -15.71 9.44 10.01
CA GLN A 224 -16.74 8.41 10.18
C GLN A 224 -17.68 8.33 8.96
N LYS A 225 -18.11 9.49 8.44
CA LYS A 225 -18.99 9.56 7.26
C LYS A 225 -18.41 9.01 5.96
N GLU A 226 -17.09 9.12 5.81
CA GLU A 226 -16.36 8.66 4.61
C GLU A 226 -15.77 7.25 4.80
N PHE A 227 -15.87 6.68 6.00
CA PHE A 227 -15.22 5.44 6.37
C PHE A 227 -15.59 4.29 5.42
N LEU A 228 -16.90 4.07 5.19
CA LEU A 228 -17.36 3.00 4.30
C LEU A 228 -16.92 3.20 2.85
N ASN A 229 -16.76 4.44 2.38
CA ASN A 229 -16.25 4.71 1.03
C ASN A 229 -14.79 4.26 0.92
N ASP A 230 -13.95 4.59 1.89
CA ASP A 230 -12.56 4.16 1.88
C ASP A 230 -12.44 2.64 2.01
N ILE A 231 -13.26 2.03 2.89
CA ILE A 231 -13.32 0.58 3.07
C ILE A 231 -13.67 -0.11 1.75
N GLN A 232 -14.61 0.44 0.97
CA GLN A 232 -14.95 -0.10 -0.34
C GLN A 232 -13.77 -0.07 -1.31
N GLU A 233 -13.03 1.04 -1.38
CA GLU A 233 -11.81 1.14 -2.21
C GLU A 233 -10.75 0.09 -1.78
N ILE A 234 -10.62 -0.16 -0.48
CA ILE A 234 -9.71 -1.17 0.07
C ILE A 234 -10.16 -2.59 -0.27
N ILE A 235 -11.46 -2.90 -0.13
CA ILE A 235 -12.05 -4.20 -0.48
C ILE A 235 -11.79 -4.52 -1.95
N GLU A 236 -12.00 -3.57 -2.85
CA GLU A 236 -11.76 -3.74 -4.29
C GLU A 236 -10.28 -4.01 -4.59
N LEU A 237 -9.36 -3.36 -3.87
CA LEU A 237 -7.93 -3.54 -4.06
C LEU A 237 -7.39 -4.84 -3.46
N GLN A 238 -7.74 -5.15 -2.21
CA GLN A 238 -7.21 -6.32 -1.49
C GLN A 238 -7.99 -7.61 -1.80
N LYS A 239 -9.25 -7.51 -2.26
CA LYS A 239 -10.20 -8.62 -2.36
C LYS A 239 -10.38 -9.32 -1.01
N ILE A 240 -10.87 -8.56 -0.03
CA ILE A 240 -11.14 -9.02 1.33
C ILE A 240 -12.60 -8.83 1.67
N ASP A 241 -13.11 -9.64 2.59
CA ASP A 241 -14.43 -9.45 3.18
C ASP A 241 -14.27 -8.77 4.53
N ILE A 242 -15.15 -7.81 4.87
CA ILE A 242 -15.05 -7.06 6.13
C ILE A 242 -16.37 -7.09 6.89
N ILE A 243 -16.29 -7.40 8.18
CA ILE A 243 -17.38 -7.25 9.15
C ILE A 243 -16.98 -6.20 10.17
N ILE A 244 -17.87 -5.24 10.42
CA ILE A 244 -17.64 -4.13 11.32
C ILE A 244 -18.64 -4.21 12.47
N ALA A 245 -18.16 -4.20 13.71
CA ALA A 245 -18.96 -3.90 14.89
C ALA A 245 -18.83 -2.39 15.16
N THR A 246 -19.95 -1.68 15.23
CA THR A 246 -19.97 -0.23 15.43
C THR A 246 -21.27 0.19 16.11
N HIS A 247 -21.17 1.19 16.99
CA HIS A 247 -22.31 1.90 17.55
C HIS A 247 -22.59 3.23 16.82
N SER A 248 -21.73 3.64 15.89
CA SER A 248 -21.81 4.94 15.23
C SER A 248 -22.76 4.96 14.02
N PRO A 249 -23.88 5.72 14.08
CA PRO A 249 -24.70 5.96 12.90
C PRO A 249 -23.98 6.77 11.83
N GLN A 250 -22.90 7.50 12.19
CA GLN A 250 -22.12 8.26 11.23
C GLN A 250 -21.28 7.36 10.33
N ILE A 251 -20.82 6.21 10.84
CA ILE A 251 -20.14 5.19 10.03
C ILE A 251 -21.13 4.52 9.07
N ILE A 252 -22.30 4.12 9.57
CA ILE A 252 -23.36 3.54 8.73
C ILE A 252 -23.78 4.54 7.65
N ASN A 253 -23.88 5.82 8.00
CA ASN A 253 -24.27 6.91 7.11
C ASN A 253 -25.58 6.58 6.38
N ASN A 254 -25.56 6.42 5.06
CA ASN A 254 -26.73 6.05 4.25
C ASN A 254 -26.79 4.55 3.90
N ARG A 255 -25.92 3.71 4.47
CA ARG A 255 -25.74 2.29 4.13
C ARG A 255 -26.38 1.34 5.13
N TRP A 256 -27.61 1.64 5.55
CA TRP A 256 -28.41 0.76 6.42
C TRP A 256 -28.75 -0.57 5.75
N ASP A 257 -28.64 -0.66 4.42
CA ASP A 257 -28.76 -1.91 3.65
C ASP A 257 -27.71 -2.97 4.03
N LEU A 258 -26.60 -2.55 4.65
CA LEU A 258 -25.50 -3.43 5.05
C LEU A 258 -25.56 -3.84 6.53
N THR A 259 -26.52 -3.35 7.30
CA THR A 259 -26.54 -3.54 8.76
C THR A 259 -27.35 -4.75 9.18
N VAL A 260 -26.90 -5.44 10.23
CA VAL A 260 -27.67 -6.43 10.97
C VAL A 260 -27.73 -5.98 12.42
N ASP A 261 -28.95 -5.69 12.91
CA ASP A 261 -29.15 -5.30 14.30
C ASP A 261 -28.98 -6.51 15.23
N LEU A 262 -28.34 -6.28 16.38
CA LEU A 262 -28.11 -7.27 17.43
C LEU A 262 -29.09 -7.10 18.61
N GLY A 263 -29.90 -6.04 18.62
CA GLY A 263 -30.99 -5.83 19.58
C GLY A 263 -32.17 -6.76 19.30
N GLU A 264 -32.68 -7.38 20.39
CA GLU A 264 -33.77 -8.37 20.49
C GLU A 264 -34.29 -8.98 19.17
N SER A 265 -34.01 -10.27 19.03
CA SER A 265 -34.91 -11.19 18.33
C SER A 265 -36.29 -10.92 18.89
N VAL A 266 -37.16 -10.32 18.09
CA VAL A 266 -38.59 -10.45 18.33
C VAL A 266 -38.86 -11.94 18.14
N ASP A 267 -39.05 -12.63 19.25
CA ASP A 267 -39.69 -13.95 19.27
C ASP A 267 -41.02 -13.83 18.48
N GLU A 268 -41.16 -14.73 17.49
CA GLU A 268 -42.37 -15.07 16.71
C GLU A 268 -42.86 -14.12 15.59
#